data_AF-A0A963MNJ2-F1
#
_entry.id   AF-A0A963MNJ2-F1
#
_cell.length_a   1.000
_cell.length_b   1.000
_cell.length_c   1.000
_cell.angle_alpha   90.00
_cell.angle_beta   90.00
_cell.angle_gamma   90.00
#
_symmetry.space_group_name_H-M   'P 1'
#
loop_
_entity.id
_entity.type
_entity.pdbx_description
1 polymer ?
#
loop_
_entity_poly.entity_id
_entity_poly.type
_entity_poly.pdbx_seq_one_letter_code
_entity_poly.pdbx_strand_id
1 'polypeptide(L)'
;MIRKHIARALRAEQRSAQLAVHRPAGQPEPAGAPTDVVVECGWGRLLPAQTWRDAASLAEALLTERPGQRDIAFYVEKPHVVVAHAPQQLFLDPSEAFRLNLATYRGAPQRAGRSGFTLRRLRTRADVAAINVLYRARRMVPVDAQAVWKARASRAISYALAEDRASGEVIGVAMGLDHVEAFADPQHGASLWALAVAPQAAHPGVGEALVRYLAEHYQARGREWMDVSVLHDNEQAIALYDKLGFQRIPAFAVKRRNAINEPLFIGGGEALQDLNPYARLLVDEAIRRGIHAEVIDADNGYFRLTLGGRSIVCRESLSELTSAVAMSRCQDKRVTLKLLAGEGLAVPRQADADDEAGWHALLAEVGTVVVKPV
;
A
#
# COMPACT_ATOMS: atom_id res chain seq x y z
N MET A 1 -23.38 -45.27 5.62
CA MET A 1 -23.34 -43.86 5.15
C MET A 1 -23.16 -42.83 6.26
N ILE A 2 -23.79 -42.99 7.44
CA ILE A 2 -23.75 -42.03 8.56
C ILE A 2 -22.36 -41.85 9.18
N ARG A 3 -21.60 -42.94 9.42
CA ARG A 3 -20.22 -42.86 9.97
C ARG A 3 -19.25 -42.05 9.09
N LYS A 4 -19.40 -42.09 7.76
CA LYS A 4 -18.58 -41.28 6.83
C LYS A 4 -18.93 -39.80 6.91
N HIS A 5 -20.20 -39.45 7.13
CA HIS A 5 -20.64 -38.06 7.31
C HIS A 5 -20.16 -37.48 8.65
N ILE A 6 -20.27 -38.24 9.74
CA ILE A 6 -19.77 -37.82 11.07
C ILE A 6 -18.25 -37.60 11.03
N ALA A 7 -17.49 -38.54 10.44
CA ALA A 7 -16.05 -38.38 10.29
C ALA A 7 -15.66 -37.16 9.42
N ARG A 8 -16.47 -36.82 8.41
CA ARG A 8 -16.26 -35.63 7.57
C ARG A 8 -16.59 -34.34 8.32
N ALA A 9 -17.66 -34.33 9.12
CA ALA A 9 -18.05 -33.19 9.96
C ALA A 9 -17.00 -32.90 11.04
N LEU A 10 -16.53 -33.93 11.76
CA LEU A 10 -15.48 -33.79 12.77
C LEU A 10 -14.16 -33.27 12.17
N ARG A 11 -13.78 -33.74 10.97
CA ARG A 11 -12.61 -33.21 10.26
C ARG A 11 -12.80 -31.76 9.82
N ALA A 12 -14.01 -31.36 9.45
CA ALA A 12 -14.31 -29.98 9.08
C ALA A 12 -14.23 -29.06 10.32
N GLU A 13 -14.79 -29.47 11.46
CA GLU A 13 -14.69 -28.73 12.73
C GLU A 13 -13.24 -28.60 13.20
N GLN A 14 -12.46 -29.68 13.17
CA GLN A 14 -11.04 -29.64 13.53
C GLN A 14 -10.25 -28.70 12.61
N ARG A 15 -10.55 -28.71 11.30
CA ARG A 15 -9.92 -27.80 10.34
C ARG A 15 -10.31 -26.34 10.59
N SER A 16 -11.59 -26.07 10.87
CA SER A 16 -12.06 -24.73 11.22
C SER A 16 -11.42 -24.21 12.50
N ALA A 17 -11.26 -25.06 13.52
CA ALA A 17 -10.57 -24.70 14.75
C ALA A 17 -9.08 -24.39 14.54
N GLN A 18 -8.40 -25.12 13.65
CA GLN A 18 -6.99 -24.86 13.28
C GLN A 18 -6.79 -23.55 12.50
N LEU A 19 -7.82 -23.09 11.79
CA LEU A 19 -7.80 -21.86 11.00
C LEU A 19 -8.38 -20.65 11.76
N ALA A 20 -8.81 -20.85 13.01
CA ALA A 20 -9.33 -19.78 13.85
C ALA A 20 -8.20 -18.84 14.26
N VAL A 21 -8.33 -17.57 13.88
CA VAL A 21 -7.38 -16.50 14.21
C VAL A 21 -7.74 -15.83 15.53
N HIS A 22 -9.04 -15.65 15.79
CA HIS A 22 -9.54 -14.99 16.99
C HIS A 22 -10.03 -16.00 18.02
N ARG A 23 -9.90 -15.63 19.30
CA ARG A 23 -10.50 -16.40 20.38
C ARG A 23 -12.03 -16.38 20.28
N PRO A 24 -12.72 -17.46 20.64
CA PRO A 24 -14.17 -17.46 20.76
C PRO A 24 -14.64 -16.41 21.77
N ALA A 25 -15.74 -15.72 21.45
CA ALA A 25 -16.34 -14.72 22.33
C ALA A 25 -16.67 -15.32 23.72
N GLY A 26 -16.33 -14.58 24.79
CA GLY A 26 -16.67 -14.94 26.17
C GLY A 26 -15.63 -15.80 26.91
N GLN A 27 -14.49 -16.14 26.30
CA GLN A 27 -13.38 -16.73 27.04
C GLN A 27 -12.65 -15.66 27.87
N PRO A 28 -12.38 -15.89 29.17
CA PRO A 28 -11.62 -14.96 29.98
C PRO A 28 -10.19 -14.84 29.45
N GLU A 29 -9.73 -13.60 29.29
CA GLU A 29 -8.34 -13.34 28.90
C GLU A 29 -7.37 -13.86 29.96
N PRO A 30 -6.19 -14.37 29.56
CA PRO A 30 -5.15 -14.70 30.51
C PRO A 30 -4.78 -13.44 31.30
N ALA A 31 -4.82 -13.54 32.62
CA ALA A 31 -4.41 -12.45 33.50
C ALA A 31 -2.96 -12.04 33.17
N GLY A 32 -2.75 -10.74 32.91
CA GLY A 32 -1.43 -10.19 32.58
C GLY A 32 -1.05 -10.24 31.10
N ALA A 33 -1.97 -10.56 30.19
CA ALA A 33 -1.72 -10.45 28.75
C ALA A 33 -1.36 -8.99 28.37
N PRO A 34 -0.29 -8.77 27.57
CA PRO A 34 0.07 -7.44 27.08
C PRO A 34 -1.07 -6.78 26.30
N THR A 35 -1.26 -5.48 26.50
CA THR A 35 -2.24 -4.67 25.79
C THR A 35 -1.56 -3.60 24.94
N ASP A 36 -2.22 -3.20 23.86
CA ASP A 36 -1.83 -2.10 22.97
C ASP A 36 -0.38 -2.24 22.47
N VAL A 37 0.00 -3.46 22.10
CA VAL A 37 1.38 -3.77 21.72
C VAL A 37 1.70 -3.15 20.36
N VAL A 38 2.89 -2.58 20.27
CA VAL A 38 3.46 -2.01 19.05
C VAL A 38 4.84 -2.62 18.83
N VAL A 39 5.05 -3.24 17.67
CA VAL A 39 6.31 -3.89 17.31
C VAL A 39 7.02 -3.05 16.26
N GLU A 40 8.22 -2.55 16.57
CA GLU A 40 9.06 -1.80 15.63
C GLU A 40 9.76 -2.75 14.64
N CYS A 41 9.27 -2.76 13.40
CA CYS A 41 9.65 -3.69 12.34
C CYS A 41 10.78 -3.16 11.44
N GLY A 42 11.22 -1.92 11.64
CA GLY A 42 12.26 -1.27 10.84
C GLY A 42 11.71 -0.54 9.61
N TRP A 43 10.70 -1.09 8.91
CA TRP A 43 9.96 -0.43 7.83
C TRP A 43 8.73 0.36 8.31
N GLY A 44 8.41 0.25 9.59
CA GLY A 44 7.21 0.78 10.23
C GLY A 44 6.90 -0.03 11.47
N ARG A 45 5.66 0.04 11.92
CA ARG A 45 5.16 -0.64 13.12
C ARG A 45 4.13 -1.69 12.76
N LEU A 46 4.24 -2.86 13.38
CA LEU A 46 3.19 -3.87 13.38
C LEU A 46 2.41 -3.74 14.69
N LEU A 47 1.09 -3.57 14.57
CA LEU A 47 0.15 -3.51 15.68
C LEU A 47 -0.66 -4.81 15.67
N PRO A 48 -0.35 -5.79 16.54
CA PRO A 48 -1.11 -7.03 16.62
C PRO A 48 -2.47 -6.70 17.24
N ALA A 49 -3.53 -6.65 16.42
CA ALA A 49 -4.81 -6.10 16.83
C ALA A 49 -5.52 -6.93 17.91
N GLN A 50 -5.15 -8.21 18.11
CA GLN A 50 -5.58 -9.00 19.27
C GLN A 50 -5.17 -8.42 20.63
N THR A 51 -4.18 -7.53 20.67
CA THR A 51 -3.74 -6.86 21.92
C THR A 51 -4.52 -5.58 22.20
N TRP A 52 -5.35 -5.12 21.26
CA TRP A 52 -6.09 -3.86 21.35
C TRP A 52 -7.56 -4.13 21.67
N ARG A 53 -8.05 -3.54 22.75
CA ARG A 53 -9.45 -3.74 23.20
C ARG A 53 -10.42 -2.76 22.58
N ASP A 54 -9.92 -1.57 22.26
CA ASP A 54 -10.71 -0.47 21.75
C ASP A 54 -10.31 -0.17 20.29
N ALA A 55 -11.32 -0.18 19.42
CA ALA A 55 -11.12 0.07 18.00
C ALA A 55 -10.68 1.52 17.73
N ALA A 56 -11.12 2.48 18.56
CA ALA A 56 -10.73 3.88 18.42
C ALA A 56 -9.23 4.06 18.73
N SER A 57 -8.77 3.46 19.83
CA SER A 57 -7.36 3.48 20.25
C SER A 57 -6.44 2.86 19.19
N LEU A 58 -6.84 1.73 18.58
CA LEU A 58 -6.08 1.11 17.48
C LEU A 58 -6.04 2.03 16.24
N ALA A 59 -7.16 2.68 15.92
CA ALA A 59 -7.22 3.65 14.82
C ALA A 59 -6.29 4.84 15.08
N GLU A 60 -6.36 5.45 16.27
CA GLU A 60 -5.48 6.55 16.69
C GLU A 60 -4.00 6.15 16.61
N ALA A 61 -3.66 4.96 17.06
CA ALA A 61 -2.30 4.44 16.98
C ALA A 61 -1.80 4.34 15.52
N LEU A 62 -2.62 3.84 14.59
CA LEU A 62 -2.29 3.84 13.15
C LEU A 62 -2.11 5.26 12.59
N LEU A 63 -2.85 6.24 13.08
CA LEU A 63 -2.73 7.63 12.62
C LEU A 63 -1.42 8.30 13.07
N THR A 64 -0.73 7.77 14.07
CA THR A 64 0.60 8.23 14.50
C THR A 64 1.76 7.73 13.62
N GLU A 65 1.46 7.03 12.51
CA GLU A 65 2.46 6.60 11.52
C GLU A 65 3.32 7.77 11.05
N ARG A 66 4.65 7.60 11.11
CA ARG A 66 5.63 8.62 10.74
C ARG A 66 5.86 8.66 9.22
N PRO A 67 6.23 9.83 8.65
CA PRO A 67 6.60 9.93 7.24
C PRO A 67 7.66 8.90 6.83
N GLY A 68 7.46 8.23 5.70
CA GLY A 68 8.37 7.20 5.18
C GLY A 68 8.28 5.84 5.87
N GLN A 69 7.41 5.68 6.87
CA GLN A 69 7.08 4.40 7.48
C GLN A 69 5.76 3.87 6.94
N ARG A 70 5.55 2.57 7.12
CA ARG A 70 4.32 1.90 6.69
C ARG A 70 3.81 1.02 7.81
N ASP A 71 2.90 1.54 8.60
CA ASP A 71 2.33 0.79 9.72
C ASP A 71 1.24 -0.16 9.24
N ILE A 72 1.05 -1.23 10.02
CA ILE A 72 0.00 -2.22 9.76
C ILE A 72 -0.59 -2.70 11.08
N ALA A 73 -1.90 -2.59 11.21
CA ALA A 73 -2.65 -3.36 12.18
C ALA A 73 -3.01 -4.68 11.53
N PHE A 74 -2.61 -5.81 12.13
CA PHE A 74 -2.87 -7.14 11.59
C PHE A 74 -3.64 -8.00 12.59
N TYR A 75 -4.38 -8.99 12.09
CA TYR A 75 -5.37 -9.76 12.85
C TYR A 75 -6.49 -8.87 13.40
N VAL A 76 -7.01 -7.96 12.58
CA VAL A 76 -8.13 -7.11 12.98
C VAL A 76 -9.43 -7.91 12.83
N GLU A 77 -10.11 -8.21 13.94
CA GLU A 77 -11.36 -9.00 13.93
C GLU A 77 -12.50 -8.26 13.22
N LYS A 78 -12.65 -6.97 13.52
CA LYS A 78 -13.72 -6.11 12.98
C LYS A 78 -13.12 -4.91 12.24
N PRO A 79 -12.52 -5.11 11.05
CA PRO A 79 -11.80 -4.05 10.36
C PRO A 79 -12.70 -2.87 9.99
N HIS A 80 -13.97 -3.12 9.67
CA HIS A 80 -14.96 -2.09 9.35
C HIS A 80 -15.23 -1.15 10.56
N VAL A 81 -15.13 -1.64 11.79
CA VAL A 81 -15.29 -0.81 13.01
C VAL A 81 -14.07 0.08 13.21
N VAL A 82 -12.85 -0.45 13.05
CA VAL A 82 -11.61 0.35 13.15
C VAL A 82 -11.58 1.43 12.08
N VAL A 83 -11.91 1.09 10.83
CA VAL A 83 -11.95 2.06 9.72
C VAL A 83 -13.01 3.14 9.95
N ALA A 84 -14.15 2.82 10.59
CA ALA A 84 -15.21 3.80 10.87
C ALA A 84 -14.78 4.93 11.81
N HIS A 85 -13.73 4.76 12.62
CA HIS A 85 -13.19 5.84 13.46
C HIS A 85 -12.41 6.89 12.67
N ALA A 86 -11.84 6.52 11.50
CA ALA A 86 -11.09 7.44 10.66
C ALA A 86 -11.24 7.08 9.16
N PRO A 87 -12.46 7.14 8.60
CA PRO A 87 -12.79 6.55 7.30
C PRO A 87 -12.10 7.24 6.12
N GLN A 88 -11.68 8.51 6.29
CA GLN A 88 -10.91 9.25 5.28
C GLN A 88 -9.40 9.01 5.37
N GLN A 89 -8.92 8.39 6.45
CA GLN A 89 -7.48 8.23 6.73
C GLN A 89 -7.05 6.77 6.85
N LEU A 90 -7.99 5.84 7.06
CA LEU A 90 -7.74 4.41 7.14
C LEU A 90 -8.45 3.66 6.00
N PHE A 91 -7.95 2.47 5.69
CA PHE A 91 -8.58 1.56 4.74
C PHE A 91 -8.29 0.10 5.13
N LEU A 92 -9.17 -0.80 4.68
CA LEU A 92 -8.95 -2.24 4.75
C LEU A 92 -7.94 -2.62 3.67
N ASP A 93 -6.78 -3.14 4.10
CA ASP A 93 -5.72 -3.54 3.18
C ASP A 93 -6.18 -4.74 2.33
N PRO A 94 -6.04 -4.70 1.00
CA PRO A 94 -6.51 -5.76 0.11
C PRO A 94 -5.51 -6.92 0.04
N SER A 95 -5.07 -7.39 1.21
CA SER A 95 -4.18 -8.54 1.35
C SER A 95 -4.94 -9.75 1.83
N GLU A 96 -4.57 -10.89 1.27
CA GLU A 96 -4.94 -12.22 1.76
C GLU A 96 -4.00 -12.62 2.89
N ALA A 97 -4.52 -13.40 3.85
CA ALA A 97 -3.73 -13.95 4.94
C ALA A 97 -3.68 -15.48 4.84
N PHE A 98 -2.49 -16.02 5.10
CA PHE A 98 -2.17 -17.43 4.98
C PHE A 98 -1.48 -17.92 6.24
N ARG A 99 -1.76 -19.16 6.65
CA ARG A 99 -1.23 -19.83 7.84
C ARG A 99 -0.62 -21.17 7.48
N LEU A 100 0.60 -21.41 7.94
CA LEU A 100 1.28 -22.70 7.89
C LEU A 100 1.22 -23.39 9.25
N ASN A 101 0.79 -24.65 9.28
CA ASN A 101 0.86 -25.50 10.47
C ASN A 101 2.29 -26.06 10.63
N LEU A 102 3.00 -25.63 11.66
CA LEU A 102 4.38 -26.05 11.90
C LEU A 102 4.48 -27.46 12.50
N ALA A 103 3.44 -27.98 13.16
CA ALA A 103 3.44 -29.35 13.69
C ALA A 103 3.39 -30.40 12.57
N THR A 104 2.68 -30.09 11.48
CA THR A 104 2.57 -30.97 10.30
C THR A 104 3.55 -30.62 9.19
N TYR A 105 4.22 -29.45 9.27
CA TYR A 105 5.28 -29.09 8.35
C TYR A 105 6.36 -30.18 8.31
N ARG A 106 6.69 -30.58 7.09
CA ARG A 106 7.81 -31.49 6.81
C ARG A 106 8.84 -30.68 6.02
N GLY A 107 10.03 -30.55 6.60
CA GLY A 107 11.18 -30.00 5.89
C GLY A 107 11.38 -30.74 4.58
N ALA A 108 11.82 -30.03 3.53
CA ALA A 108 12.19 -30.70 2.29
C ALA A 108 13.37 -31.64 2.58
N PRO A 109 13.42 -32.86 1.99
CA PRO A 109 14.63 -33.68 2.06
C PRO A 109 15.80 -32.84 1.56
N GLN A 110 16.82 -32.73 2.39
CA GLN A 110 17.97 -31.86 2.19
C GLN A 110 18.60 -32.13 0.82
N ARG A 111 18.25 -31.33 -0.20
CA ARG A 111 19.11 -31.17 -1.40
C ARG A 111 20.27 -30.26 -1.02
N ALA A 112 20.98 -30.61 0.06
CA ALA A 112 21.94 -29.77 0.78
C ALA A 112 23.20 -29.39 -0.02
N GLY A 113 23.34 -29.88 -1.25
CA GLY A 113 24.58 -29.75 -2.03
C GLY A 113 24.47 -29.03 -3.37
N ARG A 114 23.30 -28.47 -3.75
CA ARG A 114 23.11 -27.92 -5.12
C ARG A 114 22.58 -26.49 -5.20
N SER A 115 22.39 -25.80 -4.08
CA SER A 115 22.05 -24.37 -4.11
C SER A 115 23.33 -23.54 -4.20
N GLY A 116 23.40 -22.66 -5.19
CA GLY A 116 24.51 -21.70 -5.33
C GLY A 116 24.52 -20.59 -4.26
N PHE A 117 23.68 -20.69 -3.24
CA PHE A 117 23.57 -19.78 -2.12
C PHE A 117 23.50 -20.53 -0.77
N THR A 118 23.73 -19.79 0.31
CA THR A 118 23.57 -20.21 1.71
C THR A 118 22.51 -19.37 2.41
N LEU A 119 21.93 -19.91 3.48
CA LEU A 119 20.98 -19.20 4.32
C LEU A 119 21.57 -18.97 5.70
N ARG A 120 21.36 -17.77 6.24
CA ARG A 120 21.87 -17.40 7.57
C ARG A 120 21.08 -16.25 8.19
N ARG A 121 21.33 -16.00 9.48
CA ARG A 121 20.88 -14.77 10.14
C ARG A 121 21.68 -13.54 9.71
N LEU A 122 21.10 -12.37 9.93
CA LEU A 122 21.79 -11.08 9.94
C LEU A 122 22.94 -11.08 10.96
N ARG A 123 24.14 -10.67 10.51
CA ARG A 123 25.39 -10.66 11.31
C ARG A 123 26.09 -9.31 11.29
N THR A 124 26.02 -8.56 10.19
CA THR A 124 26.84 -7.36 9.98
C THR A 124 25.99 -6.12 9.67
N ARG A 125 26.58 -4.93 9.77
CA ARG A 125 25.94 -3.68 9.30
C ARG A 125 25.81 -3.66 7.77
N ALA A 126 26.74 -4.29 7.06
CA ALA A 126 26.68 -4.45 5.61
C ALA A 126 25.45 -5.27 5.19
N ASP A 127 25.05 -6.26 6.00
CA ASP A 127 23.81 -6.99 5.76
C ASP A 127 22.59 -6.06 5.77
N VAL A 128 22.51 -5.14 6.73
CA VAL A 128 21.40 -4.17 6.82
C VAL A 128 21.37 -3.25 5.60
N ALA A 129 22.54 -2.82 5.14
CA ALA A 129 22.65 -2.05 3.91
C ALA A 129 22.16 -2.86 2.70
N ALA A 130 22.53 -4.14 2.61
CA ALA A 130 22.09 -5.02 1.53
C ALA A 130 20.58 -5.30 1.56
N ILE A 131 19.96 -5.44 2.73
CA ILE A 131 18.50 -5.51 2.89
C ILE A 131 17.85 -4.27 2.26
N ASN A 132 18.37 -3.08 2.53
CA ASN A 132 17.86 -1.84 1.96
C ASN A 132 18.08 -1.73 0.45
N VAL A 133 19.13 -2.31 -0.10
CA VAL A 133 19.31 -2.43 -1.56
C VAL A 133 18.20 -3.32 -2.15
N LEU A 134 17.96 -4.50 -1.56
CA LEU A 134 16.91 -5.42 -2.01
C LEU A 134 15.51 -4.81 -1.93
N TYR A 135 15.17 -4.15 -0.82
CA TYR A 135 13.86 -3.52 -0.65
C TYR A 135 13.64 -2.40 -1.67
N ARG A 136 14.62 -1.52 -1.90
CA ARG A 136 14.50 -0.49 -2.95
C ARG A 136 14.33 -1.10 -4.34
N ALA A 137 15.10 -2.13 -4.66
CA ALA A 137 14.99 -2.83 -5.95
C ALA A 137 13.62 -3.48 -6.17
N ARG A 138 12.91 -3.82 -5.07
CA ARG A 138 11.54 -4.35 -5.08
C ARG A 138 10.47 -3.30 -4.80
N ARG A 139 10.81 -2.01 -4.80
CA ARG A 139 9.89 -0.89 -4.47
C ARG A 139 9.23 -1.05 -3.09
N MET A 140 9.91 -1.69 -2.16
CA MET A 140 9.51 -1.85 -0.77
C MET A 140 10.11 -0.75 0.10
N VAL A 141 9.47 -0.47 1.23
CA VAL A 141 9.93 0.52 2.21
C VAL A 141 11.25 0.04 2.82
N PRO A 142 12.35 0.81 2.72
CA PRO A 142 13.61 0.50 3.38
C PRO A 142 13.45 0.44 4.90
N VAL A 143 14.30 -0.31 5.57
CA VAL A 143 14.39 -0.31 7.03
C VAL A 143 15.25 0.83 7.56
N ASP A 144 14.92 1.31 8.75
CA ASP A 144 15.86 2.06 9.58
C ASP A 144 17.05 1.17 9.96
N ALA A 145 18.21 1.49 9.39
CA ALA A 145 19.41 0.69 9.55
C ALA A 145 19.95 0.68 10.99
N GLN A 146 19.79 1.78 11.72
CA GLN A 146 20.24 1.88 13.11
C GLN A 146 19.32 1.08 14.03
N ALA A 147 18.01 1.21 13.84
CA ALA A 147 17.02 0.47 14.62
C ALA A 147 17.17 -1.04 14.42
N VAL A 148 17.26 -1.51 13.17
CA VAL A 148 17.45 -2.94 12.87
C VAL A 148 18.79 -3.46 13.42
N TRP A 149 19.87 -2.68 13.31
CA TRP A 149 21.17 -3.09 13.86
C TRP A 149 21.16 -3.20 15.40
N LYS A 150 20.47 -2.28 16.07
CA LYS A 150 20.27 -2.32 17.53
C LYS A 150 19.44 -3.53 17.93
N ALA A 151 18.39 -3.84 17.17
CA ALA A 151 17.48 -4.96 17.41
C ALA A 151 17.96 -6.32 16.87
N ARG A 152 19.17 -6.43 16.30
CA ARG A 152 19.65 -7.67 15.64
C ARG A 152 19.63 -8.94 16.52
N ALA A 153 19.78 -8.76 17.83
CA ALA A 153 19.76 -9.82 18.84
C ALA A 153 18.38 -10.00 19.49
N SER A 154 17.35 -9.34 18.97
CA SER A 154 15.97 -9.51 19.42
C SER A 154 15.56 -10.98 19.35
N ARG A 155 14.81 -11.42 20.37
CA ARG A 155 14.14 -12.73 20.37
C ARG A 155 12.83 -12.69 19.59
N ALA A 156 12.22 -11.50 19.47
CA ALA A 156 10.99 -11.29 18.73
C ALA A 156 11.22 -11.23 17.22
N ILE A 157 12.23 -10.48 16.76
CA ILE A 157 12.46 -10.26 15.32
C ILE A 157 13.72 -11.02 14.86
N SER A 158 13.57 -11.76 13.76
CA SER A 158 14.67 -12.46 13.11
C SER A 158 14.74 -12.09 11.63
N TYR A 159 15.94 -11.82 11.12
CA TYR A 159 16.17 -11.61 9.68
C TYR A 159 16.93 -12.82 9.12
N ALA A 160 16.31 -13.51 8.16
CA ALA A 160 16.92 -14.56 7.36
C ALA A 160 17.44 -13.96 6.05
N LEU A 161 18.67 -14.29 5.68
CA LEU A 161 19.37 -13.77 4.51
C LEU A 161 19.83 -14.94 3.65
N ALA A 162 19.68 -14.79 2.34
CA ALA A 162 20.27 -15.65 1.33
C ALA A 162 21.53 -14.98 0.79
N GLU A 163 22.68 -15.63 0.94
CA GLU A 163 23.98 -15.15 0.48
C GLU A 163 24.47 -16.05 -0.67
N ASP A 164 24.77 -15.44 -1.81
CA ASP A 164 25.38 -16.10 -2.95
C ASP A 164 26.76 -16.65 -2.58
N ARG A 165 27.05 -17.91 -2.92
CA ARG A 165 28.32 -18.56 -2.55
C ARG A 165 29.51 -18.08 -3.37
N ALA A 166 29.28 -17.61 -4.60
CA ALA A 166 30.33 -17.21 -5.51
C ALA A 166 30.73 -15.75 -5.29
N SER A 167 29.75 -14.84 -5.13
CA SER A 167 30.00 -13.42 -4.94
C SER A 167 30.02 -12.97 -3.47
N GLY A 168 29.39 -13.73 -2.57
CA GLY A 168 29.17 -13.31 -1.18
C GLY A 168 28.08 -12.25 -1.02
N GLU A 169 27.36 -11.90 -2.09
CA GLU A 169 26.30 -10.90 -2.05
C GLU A 169 25.03 -11.44 -1.42
N VAL A 170 24.32 -10.59 -0.68
CA VAL A 170 22.99 -10.91 -0.15
C VAL A 170 21.97 -10.76 -1.29
N ILE A 171 21.43 -11.88 -1.74
CA ILE A 171 20.49 -11.99 -2.87
C ILE A 171 19.04 -12.17 -2.43
N GLY A 172 18.78 -12.31 -1.13
CA GLY A 172 17.43 -12.41 -0.61
C GLY A 172 17.35 -12.17 0.89
N VAL A 173 16.18 -11.74 1.34
CA VAL A 173 15.87 -11.45 2.74
C VAL A 173 14.43 -11.83 3.06
N ALA A 174 14.20 -12.28 4.28
CA ALA A 174 12.90 -12.42 4.90
C ALA A 174 12.97 -12.03 6.37
N MET A 175 11.98 -11.31 6.88
CA MET A 175 11.84 -11.03 8.31
C MET A 175 10.84 -12.02 8.92
N GLY A 176 11.18 -12.61 10.05
CA GLY A 176 10.27 -13.32 10.92
C GLY A 176 9.95 -12.52 12.18
N LEU A 177 8.72 -12.65 12.68
CA LEU A 177 8.26 -12.15 13.97
C LEU A 177 7.73 -13.31 14.82
N ASP A 178 8.32 -13.52 16.00
CA ASP A 178 7.89 -14.48 17.02
C ASP A 178 6.78 -13.84 17.88
N HIS A 179 5.54 -14.31 17.76
CA HIS A 179 4.39 -13.69 18.44
C HIS A 179 4.39 -13.91 19.95
N VAL A 180 4.95 -15.04 20.41
CA VAL A 180 5.08 -15.33 21.85
C VAL A 180 6.04 -14.36 22.50
N GLU A 181 7.19 -14.11 21.87
CA GLU A 181 8.18 -13.16 22.39
C GLU A 181 7.74 -11.71 22.21
N ALA A 182 6.97 -11.40 21.16
CA ALA A 182 6.56 -10.04 20.85
C ALA A 182 5.35 -9.56 21.66
N PHE A 183 4.34 -10.42 21.85
CA PHE A 183 3.08 -10.05 22.49
C PHE A 183 2.41 -11.18 23.28
N ALA A 184 3.18 -12.19 23.70
CA ALA A 184 2.69 -13.32 24.50
C ALA A 184 1.49 -14.04 23.86
N ASP A 185 1.57 -14.27 22.54
CA ASP A 185 0.47 -14.90 21.79
C ASP A 185 0.07 -16.26 22.35
N PRO A 186 -1.19 -16.42 22.78
CA PRO A 186 -1.71 -17.68 23.29
C PRO A 186 -1.82 -18.78 22.23
N GLN A 187 -1.84 -18.44 20.93
CA GLN A 187 -1.83 -19.43 19.85
C GLN A 187 -0.41 -19.93 19.52
N HIS A 188 0.61 -19.43 20.23
CA HIS A 188 2.01 -19.75 19.98
C HIS A 188 2.45 -19.55 18.52
N GLY A 189 1.94 -18.48 17.89
CA GLY A 189 2.19 -18.16 16.50
C GLY A 189 3.55 -17.51 16.22
N ALA A 190 3.82 -17.38 14.93
CA ALA A 190 4.85 -16.55 14.35
C ALA A 190 4.36 -16.02 13.00
N SER A 191 5.10 -15.08 12.41
CA SER A 191 4.76 -14.59 11.06
C SER A 191 5.98 -14.23 10.24
N LEU A 192 5.83 -14.33 8.92
CA LEU A 192 6.78 -13.91 7.90
C LEU A 192 6.38 -12.54 7.34
N TRP A 193 7.36 -11.65 7.18
CA TRP A 193 7.20 -10.31 6.63
C TRP A 193 8.33 -9.98 5.67
N ALA A 194 8.04 -9.05 4.75
CA ALA A 194 9.02 -8.40 3.89
C ALA A 194 9.98 -9.37 3.16
N LEU A 195 9.43 -10.44 2.59
CA LEU A 195 10.17 -11.36 1.72
C LEU A 195 10.58 -10.64 0.43
N ALA A 196 11.89 -10.55 0.17
CA ALA A 196 12.43 -9.97 -1.04
C ALA A 196 13.58 -10.82 -1.59
N VAL A 197 13.63 -10.95 -2.91
CA VAL A 197 14.71 -11.62 -3.65
C VAL A 197 15.25 -10.64 -4.67
N ALA A 198 16.56 -10.59 -4.92
CA ALA A 198 17.13 -9.70 -5.94
C ALA A 198 16.46 -9.97 -7.31
N PRO A 199 16.07 -8.93 -8.08
CA PRO A 199 15.47 -9.12 -9.41
C PRO A 199 16.37 -9.90 -10.36
N GLN A 200 17.70 -9.76 -10.20
CA GLN A 200 18.72 -10.40 -11.02
C GLN A 200 19.34 -11.64 -10.35
N ALA A 201 18.68 -12.22 -9.34
CA ALA A 201 19.18 -13.42 -8.69
C ALA A 201 19.28 -14.58 -9.70
N ALA A 202 20.50 -15.08 -9.93
CA ALA A 202 20.75 -16.20 -10.85
C ALA A 202 20.23 -17.54 -10.33
N HIS A 203 19.90 -17.64 -9.04
CA HIS A 203 19.49 -18.88 -8.39
C HIS A 203 17.97 -18.98 -8.24
N PRO A 204 17.33 -20.03 -8.78
CA PRO A 204 15.92 -20.28 -8.52
C PRO A 204 15.70 -20.72 -7.07
N GLY A 205 14.50 -20.46 -6.55
CA GLY A 205 14.07 -21.00 -5.24
C GLY A 205 14.58 -20.25 -4.01
N VAL A 206 15.25 -19.10 -4.15
CA VAL A 206 15.71 -18.28 -3.00
C VAL A 206 14.55 -17.91 -2.07
N GLY A 207 13.42 -17.45 -2.63
CA GLY A 207 12.24 -17.09 -1.85
C GLY A 207 11.68 -18.27 -1.06
N GLU A 208 11.53 -19.43 -1.71
CA GLU A 208 11.10 -20.67 -1.06
C GLU A 208 12.04 -21.08 0.08
N ALA A 209 13.34 -21.01 -0.16
CA ALA A 209 14.35 -21.39 0.83
C ALA A 209 14.30 -20.48 2.06
N LEU A 210 14.06 -19.17 1.89
CA LEU A 210 13.89 -18.23 3.00
C LEU A 210 12.62 -18.51 3.83
N VAL A 211 11.49 -18.82 3.17
CA VAL A 211 10.25 -19.19 3.88
C VAL A 211 10.46 -20.47 4.70
N ARG A 212 11.06 -21.50 4.10
CA ARG A 212 11.37 -22.77 4.79
C ARG A 212 12.31 -22.56 5.97
N TYR A 213 13.34 -21.74 5.80
CA TYR A 213 14.26 -21.39 6.88
C TYR A 213 13.55 -20.79 8.09
N LEU A 214 12.61 -19.87 7.88
CA LEU A 214 11.82 -19.30 8.97
C LEU A 214 10.82 -20.30 9.56
N ALA A 215 10.19 -21.14 8.73
CA ALA A 215 9.32 -22.21 9.21
C ALA A 215 10.09 -23.17 10.14
N GLU A 216 11.27 -23.62 9.74
CA GLU A 216 12.14 -24.51 10.52
C GLU A 216 12.68 -23.81 11.78
N HIS A 217 13.03 -22.53 11.68
CA HIS A 217 13.42 -21.72 12.83
C HIS A 217 12.32 -21.65 13.89
N TYR A 218 11.07 -21.38 13.50
CA TYR A 218 9.96 -21.27 14.43
C TYR A 218 9.44 -22.63 14.91
N GLN A 219 9.52 -23.67 14.08
CA GLN A 219 9.28 -25.04 14.50
C GLN A 219 10.25 -25.46 15.61
N ALA A 220 11.55 -25.16 15.45
CA ALA A 220 12.56 -25.45 16.47
C ALA A 220 12.37 -24.63 17.77
N ARG A 221 11.66 -23.50 17.70
CA ARG A 221 11.27 -22.68 18.86
C ARG A 221 9.95 -23.11 19.49
N GLY A 222 9.33 -24.18 18.99
CA GLY A 222 8.07 -24.71 19.51
C GLY A 222 6.86 -23.84 19.17
N ARG A 223 6.89 -23.10 18.05
CA ARG A 223 5.72 -22.36 17.55
C ARG A 223 4.78 -23.28 16.79
N GLU A 224 3.49 -23.01 16.90
CA GLU A 224 2.45 -23.84 16.29
C GLU A 224 2.16 -23.41 14.85
N TRP A 225 2.20 -22.09 14.59
CA TRP A 225 1.78 -21.49 13.32
C TRP A 225 2.82 -20.52 12.78
N MET A 226 2.89 -20.40 11.46
CA MET A 226 3.57 -19.29 10.80
C MET A 226 2.63 -18.63 9.78
N ASP A 227 2.29 -17.37 10.03
CA ASP A 227 1.35 -16.61 9.23
C ASP A 227 2.06 -15.65 8.26
N VAL A 228 1.38 -15.29 7.18
CA VAL A 228 1.86 -14.27 6.23
C VAL A 228 0.68 -13.53 5.63
N SER A 229 0.86 -12.24 5.40
CA SER A 229 -0.05 -11.40 4.64
C SER A 229 0.57 -11.06 3.29
N VAL A 230 -0.20 -11.19 2.22
CA VAL A 230 0.23 -10.95 0.84
C VAL A 230 -0.87 -10.24 0.07
N LEU A 231 -0.52 -9.24 -0.74
CA LEU A 231 -1.49 -8.56 -1.61
C LEU A 231 -2.20 -9.60 -2.50
N HIS A 232 -3.51 -9.44 -2.67
CA HIS A 232 -4.37 -10.41 -3.38
C HIS A 232 -3.96 -10.65 -4.84
N ASP A 233 -3.28 -9.69 -5.46
CA ASP A 233 -2.81 -9.70 -6.85
C ASP A 233 -1.36 -10.20 -7.01
N ASN A 234 -0.68 -10.57 -5.92
CA ASN A 234 0.68 -11.12 -5.97
C ASN A 234 0.66 -12.63 -6.25
N GLU A 235 0.31 -13.00 -7.48
CA GLU A 235 0.16 -14.39 -7.92
C GLU A 235 1.42 -15.24 -7.65
N GLN A 236 2.61 -14.68 -7.83
CA GLN A 236 3.87 -15.39 -7.62
C GLN A 236 4.07 -15.80 -6.15
N ALA A 237 3.79 -14.89 -5.21
CA ALA A 237 3.90 -15.18 -3.79
C ALA A 237 2.78 -16.12 -3.32
N ILE A 238 1.56 -15.92 -3.79
CA ILE A 238 0.42 -16.80 -3.50
C ILE A 238 0.73 -18.24 -3.95
N ALA A 239 1.22 -18.43 -5.17
CA ALA A 239 1.61 -19.74 -5.68
C ALA A 239 2.73 -20.40 -4.85
N LEU A 240 3.67 -19.59 -4.32
CA LEU A 240 4.70 -20.08 -3.40
C LEU A 240 4.09 -20.57 -2.08
N TYR A 241 3.17 -19.81 -1.46
CA TYR A 241 2.54 -20.19 -0.20
C TYR A 241 1.65 -21.43 -0.36
N ASP A 242 0.87 -21.51 -1.45
CA ASP A 242 0.07 -22.69 -1.78
C ASP A 242 0.97 -23.93 -1.95
N LYS A 243 2.08 -23.81 -2.70
CA LYS A 243 3.07 -24.89 -2.86
C LYS A 243 3.65 -25.37 -1.52
N LEU A 244 3.83 -24.46 -0.57
CA LEU A 244 4.37 -24.75 0.76
C LEU A 244 3.33 -25.27 1.75
N GLY A 245 2.07 -25.39 1.34
CA GLY A 245 0.99 -25.94 2.16
C GLY A 245 0.39 -24.94 3.15
N PHE A 246 0.60 -23.64 2.94
CA PHE A 246 -0.13 -22.63 3.68
C PHE A 246 -1.63 -22.72 3.34
N GLN A 247 -2.47 -22.36 4.30
CA GLN A 247 -3.92 -22.32 4.14
C GLN A 247 -4.42 -20.90 4.41
N ARG A 248 -5.39 -20.44 3.61
CA ARG A 248 -6.01 -19.12 3.83
C ARG A 248 -6.69 -19.06 5.20
N ILE A 249 -6.55 -17.93 5.87
CA ILE A 249 -7.20 -17.61 7.16
C ILE A 249 -7.93 -16.27 7.07
N PRO A 250 -9.03 -16.08 7.81
CA PRO A 250 -9.79 -14.83 7.80
C PRO A 250 -9.14 -13.78 8.72
N ALA A 251 -7.88 -13.42 8.46
CA ALA A 251 -7.18 -12.35 9.17
C ALA A 251 -7.10 -11.11 8.29
N PHE A 252 -7.54 -9.97 8.82
CA PHE A 252 -7.57 -8.71 8.09
C PHE A 252 -6.49 -7.75 8.57
N ALA A 253 -6.05 -6.89 7.67
CA ALA A 253 -5.13 -5.79 7.96
C ALA A 253 -5.80 -4.44 7.75
N VAL A 254 -5.52 -3.47 8.63
CA VAL A 254 -5.90 -2.07 8.45
C VAL A 254 -4.64 -1.23 8.38
N LYS A 255 -4.60 -0.30 7.42
CA LYS A 255 -3.47 0.59 7.19
C LYS A 255 -3.93 2.03 7.06
N ARG A 256 -2.99 2.95 7.24
CA ARG A 256 -3.18 4.37 6.97
C ARG A 256 -3.09 4.66 5.48
N ARG A 257 -4.00 5.49 4.99
CA ARG A 257 -3.95 6.12 3.67
C ARG A 257 -2.78 7.11 3.67
N ASN A 258 -1.77 6.81 2.88
CA ASN A 258 -0.56 7.60 2.74
C ASN A 258 0.00 7.43 1.31
N ALA A 259 1.05 8.15 0.95
CA ALA A 259 1.65 8.07 -0.38
C ALA A 259 2.20 6.68 -0.74
N ILE A 260 2.65 5.89 0.24
CA ILE A 260 3.17 4.54 0.02
C ILE A 260 2.03 3.57 -0.35
N ASN A 261 0.87 3.74 0.28
CA ASN A 261 -0.32 2.91 0.09
C ASN A 261 -1.29 3.48 -0.96
N GLU A 262 -1.02 4.65 -1.55
CA GLU A 262 -1.90 5.35 -2.51
C GLU A 262 -2.51 4.40 -3.56
N PRO A 263 -1.73 3.52 -4.22
CA PRO A 263 -2.29 2.61 -5.22
C PRO A 263 -3.35 1.64 -4.67
N LEU A 264 -3.36 1.36 -3.37
CA LEU A 264 -4.22 0.36 -2.73
C LEU A 264 -5.62 0.88 -2.36
N PHE A 265 -5.82 2.21 -2.31
CA PHE A 265 -7.10 2.79 -1.86
C PHE A 265 -7.68 3.86 -2.78
N ILE A 266 -6.94 4.33 -3.77
CA ILE A 266 -7.39 5.34 -4.75
C ILE A 266 -8.06 4.69 -5.97
N GLY A 267 -7.51 3.58 -6.49
CA GLY A 267 -7.99 2.95 -7.73
C GLY A 267 -7.81 3.82 -8.98
N GLY A 268 -8.41 3.43 -10.12
CA GLY A 268 -8.68 4.34 -11.24
C GLY A 268 -7.57 4.59 -12.28
N GLY A 269 -6.44 3.87 -12.26
CA GLY A 269 -5.31 4.18 -13.15
C GLY A 269 -5.53 3.98 -14.66
N GLU A 270 -6.45 3.10 -15.07
CA GLU A 270 -6.66 2.78 -16.50
C GLU A 270 -7.69 3.68 -17.18
N ALA A 271 -8.81 3.99 -16.53
CA ALA A 271 -9.90 4.78 -17.12
C ALA A 271 -9.56 6.28 -17.33
N LEU A 272 -8.37 6.72 -16.92
CA LEU A 272 -7.95 8.12 -16.92
C LEU A 272 -6.80 8.41 -17.89
N GLN A 273 -6.30 7.40 -18.61
CA GLN A 273 -5.11 7.54 -19.46
C GLN A 273 -5.36 8.41 -20.69
N ASP A 274 -6.59 8.43 -21.18
CA ASP A 274 -6.96 9.14 -22.40
C ASP A 274 -7.20 10.64 -22.18
N LEU A 275 -7.28 11.11 -20.93
CA LEU A 275 -7.45 12.53 -20.63
C LEU A 275 -6.22 13.35 -21.00
N ASN A 276 -6.46 14.55 -21.53
CA ASN A 276 -5.39 15.52 -21.74
C ASN A 276 -4.69 15.90 -20.41
N PRO A 277 -3.43 16.38 -20.45
CA PRO A 277 -2.65 16.64 -19.23
C PRO A 277 -3.32 17.60 -18.23
N TYR A 278 -4.10 18.58 -18.69
CA TYR A 278 -4.78 19.55 -17.82
C TYR A 278 -5.93 18.90 -17.05
N ALA A 279 -6.78 18.15 -17.75
CA ALA A 279 -7.86 17.39 -17.12
C ALA A 279 -7.30 16.30 -16.20
N ARG A 280 -6.22 15.63 -16.62
CA ARG A 280 -5.60 14.55 -15.85
C ARG A 280 -5.10 15.02 -14.48
N LEU A 281 -4.44 16.17 -14.41
CA LEU A 281 -3.97 16.74 -13.13
C LEU A 281 -5.12 16.97 -12.14
N LEU A 282 -6.24 17.50 -12.63
CA LEU A 282 -7.42 17.77 -11.80
C LEU A 282 -8.09 16.47 -11.34
N VAL A 283 -8.21 15.49 -12.24
CA VAL A 283 -8.84 14.22 -11.94
C VAL A 283 -7.97 13.38 -10.98
N ASP A 284 -6.66 13.27 -11.20
CA ASP A 284 -5.75 12.57 -10.29
C ASP A 284 -5.84 13.16 -8.88
N GLU A 285 -5.81 14.50 -8.77
CA GLU A 285 -5.93 15.17 -7.47
C GLU A 285 -7.31 15.01 -6.83
N ALA A 286 -8.38 15.02 -7.63
CA ALA A 286 -9.73 14.77 -7.14
C ALA A 286 -9.83 13.37 -6.52
N ILE A 287 -9.37 12.34 -7.23
CA ILE A 287 -9.42 10.96 -6.74
C ILE A 287 -8.56 10.79 -5.49
N ARG A 288 -7.35 11.39 -5.43
CA ARG A 288 -6.53 11.43 -4.20
C ARG A 288 -7.27 11.97 -2.99
N ARG A 289 -8.19 12.91 -3.20
CA ARG A 289 -9.04 13.52 -2.15
C ARG A 289 -10.31 12.73 -1.87
N GLY A 290 -10.47 11.55 -2.45
CA GLY A 290 -11.68 10.73 -2.32
C GLY A 290 -12.87 11.28 -3.09
N ILE A 291 -12.64 12.16 -4.08
CA ILE A 291 -13.66 12.64 -4.99
C ILE A 291 -13.72 11.65 -6.15
N HIS A 292 -14.88 11.06 -6.38
CA HIS A 292 -15.08 10.15 -7.50
C HIS A 292 -14.97 10.93 -8.81
N ALA A 293 -14.27 10.36 -9.79
CA ALA A 293 -14.14 10.95 -11.11
C ALA A 293 -14.59 9.97 -12.18
N GLU A 294 -15.42 10.45 -13.10
CA GLU A 294 -15.93 9.73 -14.26
C GLU A 294 -15.52 10.49 -15.52
N VAL A 295 -14.84 9.83 -16.45
CA VAL A 295 -14.54 10.41 -17.76
C VAL A 295 -15.79 10.33 -18.63
N ILE A 296 -16.26 11.49 -19.13
CA ILE A 296 -17.43 11.57 -20.01
C ILE A 296 -16.98 11.56 -21.48
N ASP A 297 -15.97 12.38 -21.79
CA ASP A 297 -15.41 12.54 -23.13
C ASP A 297 -13.94 12.98 -22.98
N ALA A 298 -13.03 12.04 -23.17
CA ALA A 298 -11.61 12.27 -22.99
C ALA A 298 -11.04 13.23 -24.04
N ASP A 299 -11.46 13.08 -25.30
CA ASP A 299 -10.99 13.86 -26.45
C ASP A 299 -11.27 15.36 -26.26
N ASN A 300 -12.43 15.68 -25.68
CA ASN A 300 -12.82 17.06 -25.40
C ASN A 300 -12.56 17.52 -23.95
N GLY A 301 -11.92 16.66 -23.13
CA GLY A 301 -11.51 16.97 -21.76
C GLY A 301 -12.67 17.05 -20.75
N TYR A 302 -13.80 16.40 -21.01
CA TYR A 302 -14.95 16.38 -20.11
C TYR A 302 -14.89 15.23 -19.10
N PHE A 303 -15.11 15.57 -17.84
CA PHE A 303 -15.20 14.62 -16.74
C PHE A 303 -16.19 15.11 -15.68
N ARG A 304 -16.71 14.20 -14.88
CA ARG A 304 -17.60 14.49 -13.75
C ARG A 304 -16.86 14.21 -12.45
N LEU A 305 -16.93 15.16 -11.53
CA LEU A 305 -16.46 15.00 -10.16
C LEU A 305 -17.64 14.83 -9.22
N THR A 306 -17.63 13.79 -8.38
CA THR A 306 -18.73 13.48 -7.45
C THR A 306 -18.21 13.29 -6.03
N LEU A 307 -18.82 14.00 -5.07
CA LEU A 307 -18.54 13.85 -3.64
C LEU A 307 -19.84 14.02 -2.84
N GLY A 308 -20.14 13.06 -1.97
CA GLY A 308 -21.28 13.17 -1.04
C GLY A 308 -22.64 13.35 -1.71
N GLY A 309 -22.83 12.79 -2.91
CA GLY A 309 -24.06 12.89 -3.70
C GLY A 309 -24.15 14.14 -4.59
N ARG A 310 -23.24 15.11 -4.45
CA ARG A 310 -23.12 16.22 -5.39
C ARG A 310 -22.20 15.84 -6.53
N SER A 311 -22.63 16.13 -7.75
CA SER A 311 -21.82 15.94 -8.96
C SER A 311 -21.65 17.26 -9.68
N ILE A 312 -20.45 17.51 -10.22
CA ILE A 312 -20.13 18.67 -11.05
C ILE A 312 -19.48 18.18 -12.33
N VAL A 313 -20.02 18.57 -13.48
CA VAL A 313 -19.36 18.34 -14.77
C VAL A 313 -18.31 19.43 -14.98
N CYS A 314 -17.12 18.99 -15.35
CA CYS A 314 -15.98 19.82 -15.70
C CYS A 314 -15.56 19.58 -17.14
N ARG A 315 -14.97 20.62 -17.75
CA ARG A 315 -14.20 20.54 -18.97
C ARG A 315 -12.85 21.19 -18.67
N GLU A 316 -11.82 20.36 -18.47
CA GLU A 316 -10.55 20.84 -17.90
C GLU A 316 -10.79 21.65 -16.61
N SER A 317 -10.34 22.91 -16.56
CA SER A 317 -10.52 23.84 -15.43
C SER A 317 -11.88 24.56 -15.40
N LEU A 318 -12.71 24.40 -16.43
CA LEU A 318 -14.08 24.92 -16.46
C LEU A 318 -15.02 23.93 -15.77
N SER A 319 -16.10 24.45 -15.20
CA SER A 319 -17.18 23.63 -14.65
C SER A 319 -18.53 24.14 -15.11
N GLU A 320 -19.59 23.36 -14.92
CA GLU A 320 -20.98 23.82 -15.13
C GLU A 320 -21.37 25.03 -14.27
N LEU A 321 -20.57 25.36 -13.24
CA LEU A 321 -20.73 26.57 -12.44
C LEU A 321 -20.20 27.82 -13.15
N THR A 322 -19.38 27.65 -14.20
CA THR A 322 -18.98 28.75 -15.07
C THR A 322 -20.16 29.13 -15.96
N SER A 323 -20.74 30.31 -15.72
CA SER A 323 -21.92 30.74 -16.47
C SER A 323 -21.63 30.93 -17.96
N ALA A 324 -22.66 30.75 -18.78
CA ALA A 324 -22.59 31.04 -20.21
C ALA A 324 -22.12 32.48 -20.47
N VAL A 325 -22.50 33.43 -19.62
CA VAL A 325 -22.06 34.84 -19.74
C VAL A 325 -20.56 34.98 -19.48
N ALA A 326 -20.02 34.30 -18.47
CA ALA A 326 -18.58 34.33 -18.19
C ALA A 326 -17.79 33.71 -19.35
N MET A 327 -18.22 32.54 -19.83
CA MET A 327 -17.59 31.86 -20.96
C MET A 327 -17.63 32.73 -22.23
N SER A 328 -18.79 33.31 -22.58
CA SER A 328 -18.92 34.19 -23.74
C SER A 328 -18.06 35.45 -23.64
N ARG A 329 -17.95 36.05 -22.44
CA ARG A 329 -17.06 37.20 -22.23
C ARG A 329 -15.60 36.84 -22.44
N CYS A 330 -15.14 35.69 -21.94
CA CYS A 330 -13.76 35.22 -22.09
C CYS A 330 -13.42 34.77 -23.53
N GLN A 331 -14.39 34.22 -24.25
CA GLN A 331 -14.23 33.79 -25.65
C GLN A 331 -14.02 35.00 -26.58
N ASP A 332 -14.74 36.10 -26.33
CA ASP A 332 -14.57 37.35 -27.08
C ASP A 332 -13.52 38.25 -26.42
N LYS A 333 -12.34 38.32 -27.04
CA LYS A 333 -11.24 39.16 -26.57
C LYS A 333 -11.60 40.65 -26.54
N ARG A 334 -12.42 41.16 -27.45
CA ARG A 334 -12.82 42.57 -27.48
C ARG A 334 -13.65 42.90 -26.24
N VAL A 335 -14.62 42.04 -25.93
CA VAL A 335 -15.46 42.18 -24.72
C VAL A 335 -14.62 42.05 -23.46
N THR A 336 -13.71 41.07 -23.40
CA THR A 336 -12.77 40.91 -22.27
C THR A 336 -11.96 42.19 -22.05
N LEU A 337 -11.30 42.71 -23.08
CA LEU A 337 -10.42 43.87 -22.95
C LEU A 337 -11.18 45.14 -22.58
N LYS A 338 -12.37 45.36 -23.16
CA LYS A 338 -13.25 46.47 -22.77
C LYS A 338 -13.61 46.41 -21.28
N LEU A 339 -13.94 45.22 -20.78
CA LEU A 339 -14.30 45.03 -19.37
C LEU A 339 -13.11 45.31 -18.45
N LEU A 340 -11.92 44.75 -18.76
CA LEU A 340 -10.71 44.97 -17.98
C LEU A 340 -10.27 46.45 -17.98
N ALA A 341 -10.34 47.13 -19.13
CA ALA A 341 -10.06 48.55 -19.24
C ALA A 341 -11.03 49.40 -18.42
N GLY A 342 -12.32 49.04 -18.41
CA GLY A 342 -13.35 49.70 -17.60
C GLY A 342 -13.06 49.64 -16.10
N GLU A 343 -12.40 48.58 -15.64
CA GLU A 343 -11.93 48.41 -14.26
C GLU A 343 -10.53 49.03 -14.01
N GLY A 344 -9.99 49.77 -14.98
CA GLY A 344 -8.72 50.48 -14.85
C GLY A 344 -7.46 49.62 -15.04
N LEU A 345 -7.60 48.39 -15.54
CA LEU A 345 -6.44 47.54 -15.85
C LEU A 345 -5.77 47.99 -17.15
N ALA A 346 -4.45 47.94 -17.17
CA ALA A 346 -3.68 48.19 -18.38
C ALA A 346 -3.93 47.07 -19.41
N VAL A 347 -4.55 47.44 -20.53
CA VAL A 347 -4.83 46.54 -21.65
C VAL A 347 -4.06 46.96 -22.91
N PRO A 348 -3.72 46.02 -23.82
CA PRO A 348 -3.10 46.37 -25.09
C PRO A 348 -3.99 47.33 -25.89
N ARG A 349 -3.37 48.34 -26.51
CA ARG A 349 -4.05 49.20 -27.47
C ARG A 349 -4.37 48.43 -28.74
N GLN A 350 -5.52 48.72 -29.33
CA GLN A 350 -6.04 48.03 -30.50
C GLN A 350 -6.58 49.05 -31.49
N ALA A 351 -6.52 48.70 -32.77
CA ALA A 351 -7.19 49.38 -33.86
C ALA A 351 -7.81 48.31 -34.75
N ASP A 352 -9.01 48.58 -35.27
CA ASP A 352 -9.69 47.64 -36.16
C ASP A 352 -9.04 47.67 -37.54
N ALA A 353 -8.99 46.51 -38.22
CA ALA A 353 -8.27 46.38 -39.49
C ALA A 353 -8.94 47.16 -40.63
N ASP A 354 -10.25 47.46 -40.51
CA ASP A 354 -11.02 48.29 -41.42
C ASP A 354 -10.85 49.80 -41.15
N ASP A 355 -10.18 50.20 -40.06
CA ASP A 355 -9.80 51.57 -39.77
C ASP A 355 -8.33 51.83 -40.13
N GLU A 356 -8.08 52.08 -41.43
CA GLU A 356 -6.75 52.33 -41.98
C GLU A 356 -5.98 53.44 -41.27
N ALA A 357 -6.65 54.55 -41.00
CA ALA A 357 -6.05 55.67 -40.27
C ALA A 357 -5.72 55.28 -38.82
N GLY A 358 -6.63 54.58 -38.14
CA GLY A 358 -6.46 54.16 -36.76
C GLY A 358 -5.28 53.23 -36.55
N TRP A 359 -5.13 52.19 -37.39
CA TRP A 359 -4.00 51.26 -37.21
C TRP A 359 -2.67 51.86 -37.68
N HIS A 360 -2.65 52.76 -38.68
CA HIS A 360 -1.44 53.50 -39.05
C HIS A 360 -0.93 54.38 -37.90
N ALA A 361 -1.82 55.11 -37.22
CA ALA A 361 -1.48 55.93 -36.07
C ALA A 361 -0.97 55.08 -34.90
N LEU A 362 -1.64 53.95 -34.63
CA LEU A 362 -1.21 53.01 -33.59
C LEU A 362 0.21 52.49 -33.87
N LEU A 363 0.49 52.05 -35.11
CA LEU A 363 1.80 51.55 -35.50
C LEU A 363 2.90 52.61 -35.36
N ALA A 364 2.63 53.84 -35.78
CA ALA A 364 3.58 54.95 -35.65
C ALA A 364 3.94 55.23 -34.18
N GLU A 365 2.99 55.08 -33.28
CA GLU A 365 3.19 55.34 -31.85
C GLU A 365 3.90 54.19 -31.13
N VAL A 366 3.50 52.93 -31.39
CA VAL A 366 3.98 51.77 -30.62
C VAL A 366 5.16 51.04 -31.30
N GLY A 367 5.47 51.37 -32.55
CA GLY A 367 6.59 50.85 -33.34
C GLY A 367 6.42 49.42 -33.85
N THR A 368 5.92 48.50 -33.01
CA THR A 368 5.70 47.09 -33.36
C THR A 368 4.32 46.62 -32.97
N VAL A 369 3.61 45.98 -33.90
CA VAL A 369 2.24 45.48 -33.70
C VAL A 369 2.16 43.98 -33.99
N VAL A 370 1.12 43.34 -33.43
CA VAL A 370 0.76 41.95 -33.76
C VAL A 370 -0.60 41.96 -34.42
N VAL A 371 -0.67 41.49 -35.66
CA VAL A 371 -1.92 41.33 -36.41
C VAL A 371 -2.51 39.95 -36.11
N LYS A 372 -3.78 39.90 -35.74
CA LYS A 372 -4.51 38.64 -35.48
C LYS A 372 -5.84 38.66 -36.22
N PRO A 373 -6.29 37.55 -36.81
CA PRO A 373 -7.67 37.42 -37.23
C PRO A 373 -8.58 37.52 -36.00
N VAL A 374 -9.76 38.12 -36.20
CA VAL A 374 -10.78 38.26 -35.14
C VAL A 374 -11.35 36.90 -34.80
#